data_AF-A0AAI9V817-F1
#
_entry.id   AF-A0AAI9V817-F1
#
_cell.length_a   1.000
_cell.length_b   1.000
_cell.length_c   1.000
_cell.angle_alpha   90.00
_cell.angle_beta   90.00
_cell.angle_gamma   90.00
#
_symmetry.space_group_name_H-M   'P 1'
#
loop_
_entity.id
_entity.type
_entity.pdbx_description
1 polymer ?
#
loop_
_entity_poly.entity_id
_entity_poly.type
_entity_poly.pdbx_seq_one_letter_code
_entity_poly.pdbx_strand_id
1 'polypeptide(L)'
;MKFTAALSLALATFVAAMPAEDLSKRQAIKKGGSTLVFKEQGGVPGNECLTFRNNGEIVNAACVNTAADRQITPSTQGGNNVLLVQRSFTAGFRPDLVNKQACVGFNGTAFRAEDCASKNVEFVAQSGNQLVASGGACLNGHDNKAQVTVSAQGQGCAEFTTTSVKATAP
;
A
#
# COMPACT_ATOMS: atom_id res chain seq x y z
N MET A 1 28.71 -12.35 -73.13
CA MET A 1 27.31 -12.60 -72.67
C MET A 1 27.40 -12.90 -71.17
N LYS A 2 27.38 -11.88 -70.30
CA LYS A 2 26.29 -11.53 -69.36
C LYS A 2 25.51 -12.76 -68.87
N PHE A 3 25.56 -13.06 -67.57
CA PHE A 3 24.41 -13.17 -66.67
C PHE A 3 24.86 -13.11 -65.21
N THR A 4 23.92 -12.66 -64.38
CA THR A 4 24.10 -11.73 -63.27
C THR A 4 24.18 -12.47 -61.94
N ALA A 5 24.98 -11.93 -61.02
CA ALA A 5 25.00 -12.32 -59.61
C ALA A 5 23.69 -11.88 -58.92
N ALA A 6 23.17 -12.72 -58.02
CA ALA A 6 22.19 -12.31 -57.01
C ALA A 6 22.58 -12.98 -55.68
N LEU A 7 23.28 -12.21 -54.85
CA LEU A 7 23.60 -12.57 -53.47
C LEU A 7 22.53 -11.92 -52.58
N SER A 8 21.55 -12.70 -52.15
CA SER A 8 20.51 -12.23 -51.22
C SER A 8 21.05 -12.27 -49.80
N LEU A 9 21.43 -11.11 -49.26
CA LEU A 9 21.74 -10.93 -47.83
C LEU A 9 20.43 -10.88 -47.03
N ALA A 10 20.23 -11.88 -46.17
CA ALA A 10 19.19 -11.88 -45.16
C ALA A 10 19.56 -10.94 -44.01
N LEU A 11 18.81 -9.85 -43.83
CA LEU A 11 18.88 -8.99 -42.64
C LEU A 11 17.84 -9.50 -41.63
N ALA A 12 18.26 -10.42 -40.75
CA ALA A 12 17.52 -10.78 -39.56
C ALA A 12 17.72 -9.68 -38.51
N THR A 13 16.71 -8.84 -38.30
CA THR A 13 16.67 -7.90 -37.18
C THR A 13 16.50 -8.69 -35.89
N PHE A 14 17.58 -8.85 -35.13
CA PHE A 14 17.52 -9.34 -33.76
C PHE A 14 16.89 -8.26 -32.88
N VAL A 15 15.58 -8.36 -32.65
CA VAL A 15 14.97 -7.71 -31.48
C VAL A 15 15.46 -8.51 -30.28
N ALA A 16 16.45 -7.99 -29.56
CA ALA A 16 16.82 -8.53 -28.26
C ALA A 16 15.59 -8.42 -27.36
N ALA A 17 14.87 -9.53 -27.18
CA ALA A 17 13.85 -9.65 -26.17
C ALA A 17 14.55 -9.37 -24.83
N MET A 18 14.20 -8.24 -24.20
CA MET A 18 14.60 -8.00 -22.83
C MET A 18 14.14 -9.21 -22.00
N PRO A 19 14.95 -9.68 -21.03
CA PRO A 19 14.49 -10.77 -20.18
C PRO A 19 13.22 -10.28 -19.50
N ALA A 20 12.10 -10.92 -19.81
CA ALA A 20 10.92 -10.83 -18.97
C ALA A 20 11.36 -11.43 -17.64
N GLU A 21 11.85 -10.60 -16.73
CA GLU A 21 11.98 -10.99 -15.34
C GLU A 21 10.65 -11.60 -14.95
N ASP A 22 10.69 -12.87 -14.57
CA ASP A 22 9.60 -13.74 -14.19
C ASP A 22 8.46 -12.98 -13.48
N LEU A 23 7.48 -12.50 -14.27
CA LEU A 23 6.27 -11.83 -13.78
C LEU A 23 5.49 -12.72 -12.80
N SER A 24 5.75 -14.03 -12.82
CA SER A 24 5.18 -15.04 -11.93
C SER A 24 5.69 -14.93 -10.48
N LYS A 25 6.77 -14.17 -10.22
CA LYS A 25 7.30 -13.95 -8.86
C LYS A 25 6.88 -12.63 -8.20
N ARG A 26 6.31 -11.68 -8.94
CA ARG A 26 5.60 -10.56 -8.32
C ARG A 26 4.17 -11.04 -8.03
N GLN A 27 3.94 -11.49 -6.80
CA GLN A 27 2.59 -11.81 -6.35
C GLN A 27 1.72 -10.55 -6.52
N ALA A 28 0.87 -10.55 -7.53
CA ALA A 28 0.01 -9.43 -7.83
C ALA A 28 -0.99 -9.21 -6.70
N ILE A 29 -1.25 -7.96 -6.35
CA ILE A 29 -2.30 -7.63 -5.39
C ILE A 29 -3.66 -7.83 -6.03
N LYS A 30 -4.47 -8.67 -5.38
CA LYS A 30 -5.89 -8.80 -5.66
C LYS A 30 -6.64 -7.85 -4.73
N LYS A 31 -7.09 -6.73 -5.30
CA LYS A 31 -7.92 -5.73 -4.61
C LYS A 31 -9.22 -6.38 -4.11
N GLY A 32 -9.61 -6.05 -2.88
CA GLY A 32 -10.93 -6.42 -2.36
C GLY A 32 -12.06 -5.60 -2.99
N GLY A 33 -13.29 -5.93 -2.59
CA GLY A 33 -14.51 -5.35 -3.17
C GLY A 33 -14.84 -3.92 -2.72
N SER A 34 -14.24 -3.46 -1.63
CA SER A 34 -14.56 -2.15 -1.03
C SER A 34 -13.30 -1.38 -0.67
N THR A 35 -13.30 -0.09 -0.98
CA THR A 35 -12.34 0.88 -0.45
C THR A 35 -12.96 1.55 0.77
N LEU A 36 -12.17 1.69 1.83
CA LEU A 36 -12.63 2.09 3.15
C LEU A 36 -11.93 3.36 3.61
N VAL A 37 -12.66 4.17 4.38
CA VAL A 37 -12.10 5.18 5.28
C VAL A 37 -12.25 4.67 6.71
N PHE A 38 -11.16 4.71 7.46
CA PHE A 38 -11.09 4.24 8.84
C PHE A 38 -11.23 5.42 9.80
N LYS A 39 -12.23 5.38 10.68
CA LYS A 39 -12.45 6.35 11.75
C LYS A 39 -12.19 5.67 13.09
N GLU A 40 -11.19 6.14 13.82
CA GLU A 40 -10.88 5.65 15.17
C GLU A 40 -12.03 5.91 16.14
N GLN A 41 -12.42 4.87 16.89
CA GLN A 41 -13.41 4.97 17.94
C GLN A 41 -12.78 5.55 19.21
N GLY A 42 -13.39 6.58 19.79
CA GLY A 42 -12.80 7.30 20.93
C GLY A 42 -11.58 8.15 20.57
N GLY A 43 -11.35 8.40 19.27
CA GLY A 43 -10.30 9.28 18.78
C GLY A 43 -10.45 10.75 19.22
N VAL A 44 -9.44 11.58 18.97
CA VAL A 44 -9.51 13.03 19.23
C VAL A 44 -10.68 13.64 18.45
N PRO A 45 -11.66 14.31 19.10
CA PRO A 45 -12.77 14.95 18.40
C PRO A 45 -12.30 15.87 17.28
N GLY A 46 -12.81 15.63 16.07
CA GLY A 46 -12.41 16.38 14.88
C GLY A 46 -11.10 15.93 14.24
N ASN A 47 -10.42 14.91 14.77
CA ASN A 47 -9.25 14.24 14.19
C ASN A 47 -9.29 12.73 14.44
N GLU A 48 -10.26 12.03 13.85
CA GLU A 48 -10.45 10.60 14.07
C GLU A 48 -10.12 9.74 12.84
N CYS A 49 -10.11 10.32 11.64
CA CYS A 49 -9.93 9.56 10.41
C CYS A 49 -8.45 9.33 10.10
N LEU A 50 -8.08 8.07 9.82
CA LEU A 50 -6.75 7.75 9.35
C LEU A 50 -6.47 8.45 8.02
N THR A 51 -5.26 8.99 7.89
CA THR A 51 -4.68 9.47 6.64
C THR A 51 -3.20 9.15 6.60
N PHE A 52 -2.63 9.15 5.40
CA PHE A 52 -1.19 9.05 5.19
C PHE A 52 -0.62 10.42 4.91
N ARG A 53 0.50 10.76 5.55
CA ARG A 53 1.34 11.90 5.16
C ARG A 53 2.12 11.61 3.88
N ASN A 54 2.75 12.64 3.32
CA ASN A 54 3.58 12.48 2.12
C ASN A 54 4.80 11.57 2.34
N ASN A 55 5.33 11.50 3.56
CA ASN A 55 6.38 10.54 3.94
C ASN A 55 5.83 9.11 4.19
N GLY A 56 4.51 8.89 4.05
CA GLY A 56 3.86 7.60 4.24
C GLY A 56 3.53 7.23 5.68
N GLU A 57 3.81 8.09 6.66
CA GLU A 57 3.36 7.88 8.04
C GLU A 57 1.83 7.95 8.13
N ILE A 58 1.26 7.10 8.98
CA ILE A 58 -0.17 7.16 9.31
C ILE A 58 -0.37 8.18 10.43
N VAL A 59 -1.46 8.95 10.34
CA VAL A 59 -1.89 9.90 11.36
C VAL A 59 -3.41 9.91 11.42
N ASN A 60 -3.96 10.41 12.52
CA ASN A 60 -5.36 10.83 12.51
C ASN A 60 -5.47 12.26 12.01
N ALA A 61 -6.57 12.54 11.32
CA ALA A 61 -6.94 13.85 10.85
C ALA A 61 -8.45 13.97 10.73
N ALA A 62 -8.96 15.18 10.54
CA ALA A 62 -10.38 15.42 10.41
C ALA A 62 -11.05 14.59 9.31
N CYS A 63 -12.22 14.03 9.63
CA CYS A 63 -13.05 13.24 8.69
C CYS A 63 -13.82 14.12 7.67
N VAL A 64 -13.17 15.13 7.09
CA VAL A 64 -13.82 16.16 6.27
C VAL A 64 -14.02 15.77 4.80
N ASN A 65 -13.33 14.72 4.34
CA ASN A 65 -13.44 14.21 2.98
C ASN A 65 -13.05 12.72 2.91
N THR A 66 -13.15 12.16 1.71
CA THR A 66 -12.80 10.77 1.39
C THR A 66 -11.71 10.74 0.31
N ALA A 67 -10.76 11.67 0.35
CA ALA A 67 -9.66 11.72 -0.62
C ALA A 67 -8.77 10.46 -0.58
N ALA A 68 -7.97 10.23 -1.62
CA ALA A 68 -7.19 9.00 -1.78
C ALA A 68 -6.19 8.75 -0.65
N ASP A 69 -5.72 9.80 0.05
CA ASP A 69 -4.85 9.72 1.21
C ASP A 69 -5.52 9.15 2.47
N ARG A 70 -6.84 9.06 2.50
CA ARG A 70 -7.65 8.45 3.58
C ARG A 70 -8.20 7.08 3.23
N GLN A 71 -7.99 6.67 1.99
CA GLN A 71 -8.60 5.48 1.45
C GLN A 71 -7.64 4.30 1.51
N ILE A 72 -8.14 3.21 2.08
CA ILE A 72 -7.43 1.93 2.19
C ILE A 72 -8.37 0.84 1.66
N THR A 73 -7.86 -0.06 0.84
CA THR A 73 -8.62 -1.18 0.29
C THR A 73 -8.10 -2.48 0.89
N PRO A 74 -8.86 -3.15 1.77
CA PRO A 74 -8.55 -4.53 2.18
C PRO A 74 -8.37 -5.41 0.94
N SER A 75 -7.25 -6.08 0.84
CA SER A 75 -6.79 -6.77 -0.36
C SER A 75 -6.06 -8.05 0.03
N THR A 76 -5.65 -8.83 -0.96
CA THR A 76 -4.82 -10.03 -0.75
C THR A 76 -3.60 -10.02 -1.65
N GLN A 77 -2.49 -10.55 -1.12
CA GLN A 77 -1.23 -10.74 -1.85
C GLN A 77 -0.63 -12.08 -1.47
N GLY A 78 -0.46 -12.98 -2.44
CA GLY A 78 0.07 -14.32 -2.16
C GLY A 78 -0.77 -15.14 -1.18
N GLY A 79 -2.07 -14.85 -1.06
CA GLY A 79 -2.97 -15.47 -0.08
C GLY A 79 -3.01 -14.77 1.29
N ASN A 80 -2.11 -13.81 1.56
CA ASN A 80 -2.11 -13.05 2.81
C ASN A 80 -3.00 -11.80 2.69
N ASN A 81 -3.74 -11.47 3.74
CA ASN A 81 -4.50 -10.23 3.81
C ASN A 81 -3.55 -9.05 3.98
N VAL A 82 -3.78 -7.99 3.21
CA VAL A 82 -3.01 -6.74 3.26
C VAL A 82 -3.95 -5.55 3.14
N LEU A 83 -3.53 -4.40 3.66
CA LEU A 83 -4.22 -3.13 3.50
C LEU A 83 -3.55 -2.30 2.41
N LEU A 84 -4.15 -2.26 1.22
CA LEU A 84 -3.63 -1.50 0.09
C LEU A 84 -3.95 -0.01 0.27
N VAL A 85 -2.93 0.84 0.23
CA VAL A 85 -3.03 2.28 0.31
C VAL A 85 -3.44 2.84 -1.06
N GLN A 86 -4.46 3.71 -1.09
CA GLN A 86 -5.00 4.23 -2.35
C GLN A 86 -4.18 5.38 -2.94
N ARG A 87 -3.51 6.21 -2.13
CA ARG A 87 -2.75 7.37 -2.62
C ARG A 87 -1.46 6.99 -3.37
N SER A 88 -1.02 7.89 -4.25
CA SER A 88 0.32 7.88 -4.82
C SER A 88 1.34 8.62 -3.94
N PHE A 89 2.62 8.38 -4.24
CA PHE A 89 3.77 8.99 -3.59
C PHE A 89 4.68 9.65 -4.62
N THR A 90 5.36 10.73 -4.21
CA THR A 90 6.26 11.50 -5.06
C THR A 90 7.70 11.38 -4.59
N ALA A 91 8.64 11.59 -5.51
CA ALA A 91 10.07 11.43 -5.26
C ALA A 91 10.62 12.35 -4.15
N GLY A 92 9.97 13.49 -3.90
CA GLY A 92 10.39 14.42 -2.85
C GLY A 92 10.19 13.92 -1.42
N PHE A 93 9.33 12.91 -1.21
CA PHE A 93 9.00 12.41 0.13
C PHE A 93 9.19 10.90 0.28
N ARG A 94 8.78 10.12 -0.71
CA ARG A 94 8.91 8.65 -0.73
C ARG A 94 9.36 8.18 -2.12
N PRO A 95 10.61 8.46 -2.51
CA PRO A 95 11.14 8.03 -3.80
C PRO A 95 11.12 6.51 -3.98
N ASP A 96 11.20 5.77 -2.89
CA ASP A 96 11.13 4.31 -2.83
C ASP A 96 9.74 3.75 -3.20
N LEU A 97 8.68 4.56 -3.11
CA LEU A 97 7.29 4.16 -3.42
C LEU A 97 6.77 4.74 -4.75
N VAL A 98 7.56 5.53 -5.46
CA VAL A 98 7.14 6.10 -6.75
C VAL A 98 6.86 4.97 -7.75
N ASN A 99 5.70 5.03 -8.40
CA ASN A 99 5.21 4.03 -9.36
C ASN A 99 5.06 2.61 -8.76
N LYS A 100 4.93 2.50 -7.43
CA LYS A 100 4.70 1.23 -6.75
C LYS A 100 3.33 1.19 -6.10
N GLN A 101 2.87 -0.02 -5.83
CA GLN A 101 1.73 -0.24 -4.94
C GLN A 101 2.22 -0.15 -3.49
N ALA A 102 1.52 0.67 -2.70
CA ALA A 102 1.84 0.83 -1.29
C ALA A 102 0.82 0.08 -0.43
N CYS A 103 1.31 -0.62 0.59
CA CYS A 103 0.53 -1.37 1.57
C CYS A 103 0.84 -0.80 2.96
N VAL A 104 -0.07 -0.97 3.91
CA VAL A 104 0.24 -0.67 5.30
C VAL A 104 1.16 -1.77 5.83
N GLY A 105 2.34 -1.37 6.28
CA GLY A 105 3.35 -2.24 6.85
C GLY A 105 3.78 -1.80 8.25
N PHE A 106 4.19 -2.75 9.06
CA PHE A 106 4.85 -2.57 10.33
C PHE A 106 6.35 -2.79 10.16
N ASN A 107 7.15 -1.82 10.62
CA ASN A 107 8.61 -1.84 10.53
C ASN A 107 9.29 -2.17 11.88
N GLY A 108 8.53 -2.65 12.87
CA GLY A 108 8.99 -2.89 14.23
C GLY A 108 8.67 -1.77 15.22
N THR A 109 8.38 -0.54 14.76
CA THR A 109 8.03 0.58 15.66
C THR A 109 6.78 1.35 15.24
N ALA A 110 6.46 1.40 13.95
CA ALA A 110 5.36 2.19 13.42
C ALA A 110 4.65 1.48 12.27
N PHE A 111 3.37 1.81 12.09
CA PHE A 111 2.61 1.45 10.90
C PHE A 111 2.74 2.58 9.89
N ARG A 112 3.11 2.26 8.66
CA ARG A 112 3.29 3.24 7.58
C ARG A 112 3.07 2.60 6.22
N ALA A 113 2.99 3.43 5.18
CA ALA A 113 3.00 2.97 3.81
C ALA A 113 4.37 2.35 3.45
N GLU A 114 4.33 1.16 2.89
CA GLU A 114 5.49 0.39 2.44
C GLU A 114 5.24 -0.23 1.06
N ASP A 115 6.31 -0.55 0.35
CA ASP A 115 6.20 -1.27 -0.92
C ASP A 115 5.55 -2.63 -0.68
N CYS A 116 4.40 -2.90 -1.29
CA CYS A 116 3.71 -4.17 -1.16
C CYS A 116 4.57 -5.35 -1.62
N ALA A 117 5.57 -5.15 -2.50
CA ALA A 117 6.49 -6.20 -2.93
C ALA A 117 7.65 -6.44 -1.95
N SER A 118 7.75 -5.66 -0.86
CA SER A 118 8.82 -5.81 0.13
C SER A 118 8.72 -7.14 0.87
N LYS A 119 9.86 -7.81 1.03
CA LYS A 119 9.97 -9.11 1.73
C LYS A 119 10.25 -8.98 3.23
N ASN A 120 10.70 -7.80 3.66
CA ASN A 120 11.15 -7.53 5.03
C ASN A 120 10.17 -6.61 5.78
N VAL A 121 8.92 -6.57 5.31
CA VAL A 121 7.86 -5.77 5.91
C VAL A 121 6.78 -6.73 6.37
N GLU A 122 6.36 -6.54 7.61
CA GLU A 122 5.21 -7.23 8.14
C GLU A 122 3.95 -6.47 7.73
N PHE A 123 3.13 -7.04 6.87
CA PHE A 123 1.95 -6.33 6.38
C PHE A 123 0.81 -6.34 7.41
N VAL A 124 0.13 -5.21 7.46
CA VAL A 124 -1.02 -5.00 8.32
C VAL A 124 -2.28 -5.41 7.57
N ALA A 125 -3.15 -6.12 8.29
CA ALA A 125 -4.47 -6.52 7.84
C ALA A 125 -5.54 -5.94 8.79
N GLN A 126 -6.78 -5.89 8.30
CA GLN A 126 -7.91 -5.66 9.17
C GLN A 126 -8.32 -6.98 9.84
N SER A 127 -8.45 -6.96 11.16
CA SER A 127 -8.96 -8.06 11.98
C SER A 127 -10.12 -7.55 12.83
N GLY A 128 -11.35 -7.89 12.44
CA GLY A 128 -12.54 -7.25 13.00
C GLY A 128 -12.50 -5.73 12.79
N ASN A 129 -12.58 -4.97 13.89
CA ASN A 129 -12.48 -3.51 13.88
C ASN A 129 -11.05 -3.00 14.10
N GLN A 130 -10.05 -3.88 14.20
CA GLN A 130 -8.67 -3.50 14.51
C GLN A 130 -7.77 -3.61 13.27
N LEU A 131 -6.67 -2.87 13.29
CA LEU A 131 -5.60 -2.98 12.30
C LEU A 131 -4.40 -3.67 12.94
N VAL A 132 -4.05 -4.86 12.45
CA VAL A 132 -3.13 -5.78 13.11
C VAL A 132 -2.13 -6.33 12.09
N ALA A 133 -0.85 -6.30 12.46
CA ALA A 133 0.24 -6.93 11.71
C ALA A 133 0.31 -8.43 12.06
N SER A 134 0.84 -9.28 11.18
CA SER A 134 0.78 -10.75 11.33
C SER A 134 1.40 -11.32 12.63
N GLY A 135 2.35 -10.62 13.23
CA GLY A 135 3.02 -10.90 14.50
C GLY A 135 2.30 -10.32 15.73
N GLY A 136 1.15 -9.67 15.53
CA GLY A 136 0.25 -9.22 16.60
C GLY A 136 0.35 -7.73 16.93
N ALA A 137 1.32 -7.00 16.38
CA ALA A 137 1.38 -5.55 16.56
C ALA A 137 0.11 -4.88 16.03
N CYS A 138 -0.32 -3.77 16.62
CA CYS A 138 -1.54 -3.08 16.19
C CYS A 138 -1.46 -1.57 16.41
N LEU A 139 -2.27 -0.80 15.67
CA LEU A 139 -2.58 0.57 16.07
C LEU A 139 -3.31 0.53 17.41
N ASN A 140 -2.79 1.25 18.41
CA ASN A 140 -3.34 1.25 19.77
C ASN A 140 -3.85 2.62 20.23
N GLY A 141 -4.03 3.54 19.28
CA GLY A 141 -4.65 4.85 19.52
C GLY A 141 -3.83 5.97 18.90
N HIS A 142 -3.74 7.08 19.64
CA HIS A 142 -3.07 8.30 19.22
C HIS A 142 -2.39 9.03 20.38
N ASP A 143 -1.43 9.90 20.06
CA ASP A 143 -0.86 10.87 21.00
C ASP A 143 -1.65 12.20 21.01
N ASN A 144 -1.26 13.12 21.89
CA ASN A 144 -1.89 14.44 22.01
C ASN A 144 -1.75 15.34 20.77
N LYS A 145 -1.00 14.91 19.75
CA LYS A 145 -0.82 15.58 18.46
C LYS A 145 -1.48 14.80 17.31
N ALA A 146 -2.41 13.88 17.63
CA ALA A 146 -3.10 13.02 16.66
C ALA A 146 -2.14 12.15 15.82
N GLN A 147 -0.93 11.87 16.34
CA GLN A 147 -0.07 10.83 15.77
C GLN A 147 -0.60 9.50 16.21
N VAL A 148 -0.81 8.56 15.28
CA VAL A 148 -1.19 7.22 15.68
C VAL A 148 -0.05 6.59 16.50
N THR A 149 -0.42 5.81 17.50
CA THR A 149 0.50 5.00 18.27
C THR A 149 0.37 3.53 17.89
N VAL A 150 1.46 2.79 18.05
CA VAL A 150 1.50 1.34 17.79
C VAL A 150 1.89 0.61 19.07
N SER A 151 1.16 -0.45 19.38
CA SER A 151 1.62 -1.46 20.34
C SER A 151 2.31 -2.57 19.56
N ALA A 152 3.62 -2.73 19.72
CA ALA A 152 4.36 -3.82 19.11
C ALA A 152 3.96 -5.19 19.69
N GLN A 153 3.40 -5.21 20.90
CA GLN A 153 2.96 -6.42 21.61
C GLN A 153 1.45 -6.68 21.49
N GLY A 154 0.73 -5.89 20.68
CA GLY A 154 -0.72 -6.09 20.47
C GLY A 154 -1.60 -5.72 21.66
N GLN A 155 -1.15 -4.82 22.53
CA GLN A 155 -1.90 -4.38 23.71
C GLN A 155 -2.73 -3.14 23.43
N GLY A 156 -4.01 -3.16 23.84
CA GLY A 156 -4.89 -2.00 23.78
C GLY A 156 -5.20 -1.53 22.36
N CYS A 157 -5.32 -2.46 21.41
CA CYS A 157 -5.55 -2.13 20.00
C CYS A 157 -6.81 -1.27 19.84
N ALA A 158 -6.66 -0.15 19.14
CA ALA A 158 -7.74 0.77 18.85
C ALA A 158 -8.73 0.12 17.87
N GLU A 159 -10.00 0.44 18.07
CA GLU A 159 -11.06 0.03 17.15
C GLU A 159 -11.37 1.13 16.15
N PHE A 160 -11.76 0.72 14.96
CA PHE A 160 -12.08 1.59 13.85
C PHE A 160 -13.47 1.26 13.31
N THR A 161 -14.29 2.29 13.17
CA THR A 161 -15.47 2.23 12.32
C THR A 161 -15.05 2.47 10.87
N THR A 162 -15.51 1.62 9.96
CA THR A 162 -15.17 1.72 8.54
C THR A 162 -16.35 2.21 7.72
N THR A 163 -16.10 3.18 6.85
CA THR A 163 -17.07 3.64 5.84
C THR A 163 -16.61 3.19 4.46
N SER A 164 -17.45 2.45 3.74
CA SER A 164 -17.18 2.13 2.34
C SER A 164 -17.37 3.35 1.44
N VAL A 165 -16.41 3.59 0.56
CA VAL A 165 -16.37 4.74 -0.34
C VAL A 165 -16.02 4.29 -1.75
N LYS A 166 -16.36 5.12 -2.74
CA LYS A 166 -15.84 4.94 -4.10
C LYS A 166 -14.33 5.24 -4.09
N ALA A 167 -13.55 4.35 -4.70
CA ALA A 167 -12.12 4.56 -4.87
C ALA A 167 -11.84 5.87 -5.63
N THR A 168 -11.03 6.75 -5.04
CA THR A 168 -10.52 7.97 -5.68
C THR A 168 -9.21 7.62 -6.38
N ALA A 169 -8.94 8.18 -7.56
CA ALA A 169 -7.68 7.93 -8.25
C ALA A 169 -6.47 8.32 -7.35
N PRO A 170 -5.37 7.52 -7.35
CA PRO A 170 -4.17 7.78 -6.56
C PRO A 170 -3.46 9.10 -6.84
#